data_AF-A0AB39UTF2-F1
#
_entry.id   AF-A0AB39UTF2-F1
#
_cell.length_a   1.000
_cell.length_b   1.000
_cell.length_c   1.000
_cell.angle_alpha   90.00
_cell.angle_beta   90.00
_cell.angle_gamma   90.00
#
_symmetry.space_group_name_H-M   'P 1'
#
loop_
_entity.id
_entity.type
_entity.pdbx_description
1 polymer ?
#
loop_
_entity_poly.entity_id
_entity_poly.type
_entity_poly.pdbx_seq_one_letter_code
_entity_poly.pdbx_strand_id
1 'polypeptide(L)' 'MTLILSRRAQQDIRIGPDTRIRILAVSGENVLLGIEAKPGIRILRQELDDTFVAGRAPSRSHRKKTAQCNDTDA' A
#
# COMPACT_ATOMS: atom_id res chain seq x y z
N MET A 1 13.29 16.22 10.15
CA MET A 1 13.76 15.77 11.48
C MET A 1 13.42 14.30 11.62
N THR A 2 14.32 13.48 12.18
CA THR A 2 14.17 12.02 12.26
C THR A 2 14.20 11.59 13.73
N LEU A 3 13.34 10.64 14.10
CA LEU A 3 13.30 10.02 15.43
C LEU A 3 13.75 8.56 15.33
N ILE A 4 14.69 8.15 16.17
CA ILE A 4 15.26 6.80 16.16
C ILE A 4 14.80 6.07 17.44
N LEU A 5 14.18 4.91 17.28
CA LEU A 5 13.66 4.10 18.38
C LEU A 5 14.11 2.65 18.20
N SER A 6 14.66 2.03 19.26
CA SER A 6 14.93 0.59 19.27
C SER A 6 13.76 -0.14 19.91
N ARG A 7 13.14 -1.10 19.20
CA ARG A 7 11.99 -1.89 19.66
C ARG A 7 12.25 -3.39 19.53
N ARG A 8 11.73 -4.16 20.48
CA ARG A 8 11.72 -5.64 20.48
C ARG A 8 10.41 -6.17 19.87
N ALA A 9 10.36 -7.47 19.61
CA ALA A 9 9.12 -8.14 19.21
C ALA A 9 7.98 -7.85 20.19
N GLN A 10 6.75 -7.76 19.65
CA GLN A 10 5.50 -7.40 20.34
C GLN A 10 5.41 -5.98 20.89
N GLN A 11 6.41 -5.12 20.66
CA GLN A 11 6.32 -3.70 21.01
C GLN A 11 5.69 -2.88 19.87
N ASP A 12 5.02 -1.79 20.24
CA ASP A 12 4.41 -0.85 19.31
C ASP A 12 5.08 0.54 19.31
N ILE A 13 4.95 1.22 18.18
CA ILE A 13 5.26 2.62 17.93
C ILE A 13 3.96 3.28 17.47
N ARG A 14 3.59 4.40 18.08
CA ARG A 14 2.39 5.16 17.69
C ARG A 14 2.79 6.45 17.00
N ILE A 15 2.16 6.73 15.88
CA ILE A 15 2.34 7.96 15.11
C ILE A 15 0.99 8.67 15.08
N GLY A 16 0.91 9.77 15.83
CA GLY A 16 -0.37 10.45 16.04
C GLY A 16 -1.40 9.53 16.72
N PRO A 17 -2.71 9.82 16.55
CA PRO A 17 -3.78 9.06 17.19
C PRO A 17 -4.15 7.77 16.45
N ASP A 18 -4.00 7.75 15.12
CA ASP A 18 -4.66 6.75 14.27
C ASP A 18 -3.70 5.78 13.56
N THR A 19 -2.39 5.89 13.78
CA THR A 19 -1.40 4.99 13.16
C THR A 19 -0.57 4.27 14.20
N ARG A 20 -0.48 2.95 14.08
CA ARG A 20 0.32 2.09 14.94
C ARG A 20 1.20 1.18 14.09
N ILE A 21 2.48 1.13 14.42
CA ILE A 21 3.44 0.17 13.87
C ILE A 21 3.78 -0.82 14.98
N ARG A 22 3.57 -2.11 14.76
CA ARG A 22 3.88 -3.20 15.68
C ARG A 22 5.01 -4.05 15.12
N ILE A 23 6.01 -4.34 15.94
CA ILE A 23 7.01 -5.35 15.62
C ILE A 23 6.40 -6.72 15.92
N LEU A 24 6.12 -7.52 14.91
CA LEU A 24 5.53 -8.85 15.10
C LEU A 24 6.61 -9.89 15.44
N ALA A 25 7.72 -9.87 14.70
CA ALA A 25 8.86 -10.76 14.89
C ALA A 25 10.15 -10.13 14.40
N VAL A 26 11.29 -10.60 14.92
CA VAL A 26 12.64 -10.24 14.46
C VAL A 26 13.38 -11.53 14.18
N SER A 27 14.02 -11.64 13.02
CA SER A 27 14.73 -12.82 12.57
C SER A 27 16.01 -12.41 11.84
N GLY A 28 17.12 -12.35 12.60
CA GLY A 28 18.38 -11.82 12.10
C GLY A 28 18.22 -10.36 11.67
N GLU A 29 18.44 -10.10 10.38
CA GLU A 29 18.30 -8.77 9.76
C GLU A 29 16.86 -8.46 9.33
N ASN A 30 15.98 -9.47 9.28
CA ASN A 30 14.60 -9.30 8.84
C ASN A 30 13.68 -8.97 10.02
N VAL A 31 12.77 -8.03 9.80
CA VAL A 31 11.77 -7.63 10.79
C VAL A 31 10.38 -7.75 10.18
N LEU A 32 9.50 -8.48 10.86
CA LEU A 32 8.10 -8.56 10.49
C LEU A 32 7.36 -7.40 11.14
N LEU A 33 6.82 -6.50 10.32
CA LEU A 33 6.09 -5.30 10.75
C LEU A 33 4.60 -5.47 10.49
N GLY A 34 3.78 -5.22 11.51
CA GLY A 34 2.35 -4.96 11.36
C GLY A 34 2.11 -3.45 11.37
N ILE A 35 1.43 -2.92 10.36
CA ILE A 35 1.11 -1.49 10.29
C ILE A 35 -0.41 -1.36 10.24
N GLU A 36 -0.96 -0.69 11.25
CA GLU A 36 -2.37 -0.34 11.38
C GLU A 36 -2.50 1.16 11.14
N ALA A 37 -3.35 1.56 10.19
CA ALA A 37 -3.60 2.96 9.90
C ALA A 37 -5.09 3.18 9.59
N LYS A 38 -5.54 4.44 9.73
CA LYS A 38 -6.90 4.85 9.37
C LYS A 38 -7.24 4.53 7.90
N PRO A 39 -8.52 4.25 7.59
CA PRO A 39 -8.99 4.19 6.20
C PRO A 39 -8.58 5.43 5.40
N GLY A 40 -8.07 5.21 4.19
CA GLY A 40 -7.60 6.27 3.29
C GLY A 40 -6.10 6.52 3.35
N ILE A 41 -5.40 6.05 4.40
CA ILE A 41 -3.94 6.02 4.42
C ILE A 41 -3.47 4.77 3.69
N ARG A 42 -2.65 4.96 2.65
CA ARG A 42 -2.03 3.85 1.92
C ARG A 42 -0.71 3.48 2.60
N ILE A 43 -0.49 2.20 2.77
CA ILE A 43 0.75 1.62 3.31
C ILE A 43 1.40 0.90 2.15
N LEU A 44 2.58 1.36 1.74
CA LEU A 44 3.34 0.81 0.62
C LEU A 44 4.72 0.37 1.09
N ARG A 45 5.29 -0.58 0.36
CA ARG A 45 6.71 -0.89 0.45
C ARG A 45 7.48 0.07 -0.45
N GLN A 46 8.69 0.45 -0.05
CA GLN A 46 9.46 1.50 -0.72
C GLN A 46 9.68 1.23 -2.22
N GLU A 47 9.86 -0.03 -2.61
CA GLU A 47 10.06 -0.41 -4.01
C GLU A 47 8.82 -0.19 -4.90
N LEU A 48 7.64 0.03 -4.31
CA LEU A 48 6.40 0.29 -5.03
C LEU A 48 6.12 1.78 -5.23
N ASP A 49 6.98 2.66 -4.71
CA ASP A 49 6.75 4.11 -4.61
C ASP A 49 7.02 4.86 -5.93
N ASP A 50 7.82 4.28 -6.84
CA ASP A 50 8.28 4.90 -8.11
C ASP A 50 7.15 5.34 -9.07
N THR A 51 5.90 4.93 -8.80
CA THR A 51 4.75 5.23 -9.67
C THR A 51 3.79 6.27 -9.10
N PHE A 52 3.97 6.74 -7.85
CA PHE A 52 2.88 7.38 -7.10
C PHE A 52 3.12 8.80 -6.57
N VAL A 53 4.27 9.41 -6.83
CA VAL A 53 4.45 10.83 -6.53
C VAL A 53 3.51 11.66 -7.42
N ALA A 54 2.56 12.33 -6.78
CA ALA A 54 1.59 13.30 -7.30
C ALA A 54 0.32 12.74 -7.99
N GLY A 55 -0.74 12.54 -7.19
CA GLY A 55 -2.05 13.15 -7.46
C GLY A 55 -2.75 12.89 -8.79
N ARG A 56 -2.38 11.86 -9.57
CA ARG A 56 -3.08 11.50 -10.81
C ARG A 56 -3.87 10.23 -10.57
N ALA A 57 -5.20 10.36 -10.57
CA ALA A 57 -6.09 9.22 -10.66
C ALA A 57 -5.63 8.32 -11.83
N PRO A 58 -5.62 6.99 -11.68
CA PRO A 58 -5.34 6.11 -12.79
C PRO A 58 -6.36 6.42 -13.88
N SER A 59 -5.91 7.00 -15.00
CA SER A 59 -6.76 7.24 -16.16
C SER A 59 -7.30 5.89 -16.60
N ARG A 60 -8.58 5.65 -16.32
CA ARG A 60 -9.34 4.51 -16.82
C ARG A 60 -9.26 4.52 -18.33
N SER A 61 -8.41 3.67 -18.90
CA SER A 61 -8.49 3.28 -20.31
C SER A 61 -9.72 2.40 -20.51
N HIS A 62 -10.91 3.01 -20.44
CA HIS A 62 -12.09 2.48 -21.09
C HIS A 62 -11.94 2.69 -22.59
N ARG A 63 -11.17 1.82 -23.26
CA ARG A 63 -11.43 1.59 -24.68
C ARG A 63 -12.46 0.49 -24.77
N LYS A 64 -13.74 0.89 -24.68
CA LYS A 64 -14.81 0.11 -25.30
C LYS A 64 -14.42 -0.07 -26.77
N LYS A 65 -14.07 -1.28 -27.19
CA LYS A 65 -14.23 -1.66 -28.59
C LYS A 65 -15.38 -2.67 -28.61
N THR A 66 -16.55 -2.08 -28.79
CA THR A 66 -17.72 -2.60 -29.51
C THR A 66 -17.71 -4.10 -29.79
N ALA A 67 -18.68 -4.77 -29.18
CA ALA A 67 -19.32 -5.93 -29.74
C ALA A 67 -19.71 -5.64 -31.19
N GLN A 68 -19.34 -6.54 -32.09
CA GLN A 68 -20.06 -6.75 -33.33
C GLN A 68 -20.14 -8.26 -33.54
N CYS A 69 -21.22 -8.83 -33.01
CA CYS A 69 -21.72 -10.13 -33.42
C CYS A 69 -22.27 -9.88 -34.82
N ASN A 70 -21.62 -10.41 -35.86
CA ASN A 70 -22.26 -10.49 -37.16
C ASN A 70 -22.92 -11.86 -37.23
N ASP A 71 -24.19 -11.88 -36.85
CA ASP A 71 -25.13 -12.85 -37.39
C ASP A 71 -25.23 -12.56 -38.89
N THR A 72 -24.96 -13.56 -39.71
CA THR A 72 -25.37 -13.54 -41.12
C THR A 72 -25.89 -14.92 -41.45
N ASP A 73 -27.20 -15.06 -41.30
CA ASP A 73 -28.00 -16.13 -41.89
C ASP A 73 -27.96 -16.02 -43.42
N ALA A 74 -27.41 -17.03 -44.09
CA ALA A 74 -27.73 -17.44 -45.45
C ALA A 74 -27.21 -18.86 -45.72
#